data_AF-A0A4Q1AT41-F1
#
_entry.id   AF-A0A4Q1AT41-F1
#
_cell.length_a   1.000
_cell.length_b   1.000
_cell.length_c   1.000
_cell.angle_alpha   90.00
_cell.angle_beta   90.00
_cell.angle_gamma   90.00
#
_symmetry.space_group_name_H-M   'P 1'
#
loop_
_entity.id
_entity.type
_entity.pdbx_description
1 polymer ?
#
loop_
_entity_poly.entity_id
_entity_poly.type
_entity_poly.pdbx_seq_one_letter_code
_entity_poly.pdbx_strand_id
1 'polypeptide(L)'
;MANLINNLGGTFGFGENYLSRNDDSYSSYIDLSSIFENGINFFGETYTGLYVNNNGNVTFGYGLSNYTPTVIGGNFSNPIIAPFWADVDTRSTNWYDSDISDGYVTPSEGGTSQGTNLTWYDIDEVNKTFTVTWDDVGYFSRNTEKVNAFQLQLISTGNGNFDIVYRYEDINWTTGDASYGSNGLGGTVARAGFSAGDGLNYHEFYFSGDQNFMLNLDENQLTSSSESGVWKYSVNEGSVIGMGLENNDDTIIGTPSNDIMDGRSGNDILSGGLGDDTISGGEGDDILYGNEGNDSLIGGNGSNQLFGGDGIDSALYLGIRNTLDISSNDNGTFTVTSEDIEDILDSIELISFDDGDMSVDYAVEVRENQEEFARFYNALFQRLPDNEGLSYWVNDLIDTSLGGGGNTIQGAAQAFADSHEFQELYGNDVNNSEFINLLYQNILNRQADTGGYNYWLNEIGSTNDRGGMIVNFANSEEFINNTENEINQYLQEVPLDDYILI
;
A
#
# COMPACT_ATOMS: atom_id res chain seq x y z
N MET A 1 4.58 -12.35 -9.64
CA MET A 1 3.26 -12.25 -10.30
C MET A 1 2.82 -13.58 -10.91
N ALA A 2 1.57 -13.64 -11.37
CA ALA A 2 0.85 -14.85 -11.73
C ALA A 2 1.04 -15.19 -13.22
N ASN A 3 1.17 -16.47 -13.58
CA ASN A 3 1.28 -16.87 -15.00
C ASN A 3 -0.07 -16.71 -15.71
N LEU A 4 -0.13 -16.14 -16.90
CA LEU A 4 -1.33 -16.18 -17.74
C LEU A 4 -1.80 -17.63 -18.04
N ILE A 5 -3.10 -17.82 -18.17
CA ILE A 5 -3.70 -19.09 -18.61
C ILE A 5 -3.50 -19.24 -20.12
N ASN A 6 -2.63 -20.16 -20.55
CA ASN A 6 -2.19 -20.29 -21.96
C ASN A 6 -2.52 -21.65 -22.62
N ASN A 7 -3.46 -22.39 -22.06
CA ASN A 7 -3.92 -23.70 -22.57
C ASN A 7 -5.34 -23.66 -23.14
N LEU A 8 -5.78 -22.49 -23.62
CA LEU A 8 -7.11 -22.20 -24.16
C LEU A 8 -7.24 -22.53 -25.66
N GLY A 9 -6.22 -23.17 -26.24
CA GLY A 9 -6.18 -23.45 -27.69
C GLY A 9 -5.68 -22.26 -28.52
N GLY A 10 -5.83 -22.37 -29.84
CA GLY A 10 -5.24 -21.41 -30.78
C GLY A 10 -3.71 -21.52 -30.90
N THR A 11 -3.12 -20.67 -31.76
CA THR A 11 -1.68 -20.72 -32.08
C THR A 11 -0.79 -20.33 -30.89
N PHE A 12 -1.27 -19.42 -30.03
CA PHE A 12 -0.53 -18.85 -28.90
C PHE A 12 -1.08 -19.30 -27.54
N GLY A 13 -2.08 -20.18 -27.51
CA GLY A 13 -2.61 -20.73 -26.26
C GLY A 13 -3.64 -19.85 -25.54
N PHE A 14 -3.92 -18.64 -26.02
CA PHE A 14 -4.87 -17.69 -25.41
C PHE A 14 -6.27 -17.70 -26.05
N GLY A 15 -6.57 -18.71 -26.87
CA GLY A 15 -7.82 -18.83 -27.61
C GLY A 15 -7.68 -18.58 -29.10
N GLU A 16 -8.80 -18.70 -29.79
CA GLU A 16 -8.88 -18.69 -31.26
C GLU A 16 -9.35 -17.35 -31.82
N ASN A 17 -9.88 -16.48 -30.95
CA ASN A 17 -10.41 -15.18 -31.32
C ASN A 17 -9.51 -14.07 -30.80
N TYR A 18 -9.42 -12.98 -31.57
CA TYR A 18 -8.62 -11.82 -31.20
C TYR A 18 -9.19 -10.54 -31.82
N LEU A 19 -8.83 -9.40 -31.24
CA LEU A 19 -9.09 -8.09 -31.82
C LEU A 19 -7.98 -7.78 -32.82
N SER A 20 -8.35 -7.32 -34.01
CA SER A 20 -7.36 -6.83 -34.98
C SER A 20 -6.58 -5.66 -34.38
N ARG A 21 -5.28 -5.56 -34.67
CA ARG A 21 -4.41 -4.46 -34.21
C ARG A 21 -5.08 -3.10 -34.42
N ASN A 22 -5.21 -2.34 -33.35
CA ASN A 22 -5.89 -1.05 -33.33
C ASN A 22 -5.37 -0.16 -32.19
N ASP A 23 -5.84 1.07 -32.22
CA ASP A 23 -5.59 2.17 -31.28
C ASP A 23 -6.95 2.75 -30.97
N ASP A 24 -7.60 2.18 -29.97
CA ASP A 24 -8.91 2.58 -29.42
C ASP A 24 -10.12 1.97 -30.12
N SER A 25 -10.20 0.65 -30.14
CA SER A 25 -11.39 -0.07 -30.61
C SER A 25 -11.78 -1.21 -29.69
N TYR A 26 -13.08 -1.43 -29.64
CA TYR A 26 -13.67 -2.61 -29.04
C TYR A 26 -14.12 -3.63 -30.11
N SER A 27 -14.39 -4.85 -29.68
CA SER A 27 -14.85 -5.98 -30.50
C SER A 27 -16.27 -5.76 -31.05
N SER A 28 -16.71 -6.61 -31.98
CA SER A 28 -18.15 -6.81 -32.13
C SER A 28 -18.75 -7.40 -30.84
N TYR A 29 -20.07 -7.35 -30.71
CA TYR A 29 -20.77 -8.00 -29.58
C TYR A 29 -20.39 -9.49 -29.49
N ILE A 30 -19.95 -9.92 -28.31
CA ILE A 30 -19.59 -11.30 -28.01
C ILE A 30 -20.74 -11.92 -27.22
N ASP A 31 -21.43 -12.89 -27.81
CA ASP A 31 -22.50 -13.64 -27.15
C ASP A 31 -21.91 -14.69 -26.22
N LEU A 32 -22.29 -14.64 -24.95
CA LEU A 32 -21.82 -15.56 -23.91
C LEU A 32 -22.90 -16.54 -23.46
N SER A 33 -24.03 -16.61 -24.16
CA SER A 33 -25.17 -17.48 -23.79
C SER A 33 -24.83 -18.97 -23.73
N SER A 34 -23.73 -19.43 -24.35
CA SER A 34 -23.26 -20.82 -24.28
C SER A 34 -22.64 -21.20 -22.92
N ILE A 35 -22.11 -20.21 -22.19
CA ILE A 35 -21.55 -20.38 -20.85
C ILE A 35 -22.46 -19.79 -19.76
N PHE A 36 -23.24 -18.75 -20.09
CA PHE A 36 -24.20 -18.08 -19.22
C PHE A 36 -25.63 -18.25 -19.75
N GLU A 37 -26.22 -19.43 -19.54
CA GLU A 37 -27.55 -19.78 -20.10
C GLU A 37 -28.68 -18.81 -19.69
N ASN A 38 -28.58 -18.23 -18.48
CA ASN A 38 -29.54 -17.26 -17.96
C ASN A 38 -29.04 -15.81 -18.09
N GLY A 39 -27.97 -15.58 -18.86
CA GLY A 39 -27.24 -14.31 -18.88
C GLY A 39 -26.34 -14.13 -17.65
N ILE A 40 -25.55 -13.07 -17.67
CA ILE A 40 -24.68 -12.58 -16.60
C ILE A 40 -25.51 -11.55 -15.82
N ASN A 41 -25.76 -11.80 -14.54
CA ASN A 41 -26.43 -10.83 -13.68
C ASN A 41 -25.38 -9.96 -13.00
N PHE A 42 -25.26 -8.70 -13.43
CA PHE A 42 -24.29 -7.77 -12.91
C PHE A 42 -24.98 -6.45 -12.55
N PHE A 43 -24.85 -6.04 -11.30
CA PHE A 43 -25.57 -4.91 -10.70
C PHE A 43 -27.09 -4.97 -10.88
N GLY A 44 -27.65 -6.18 -10.81
CA GLY A 44 -29.09 -6.44 -10.91
C GLY A 44 -29.64 -6.46 -12.35
N GLU A 45 -28.83 -6.13 -13.34
CA GLU A 45 -29.18 -6.20 -14.76
C GLU A 45 -28.60 -7.47 -15.39
N THR A 46 -29.37 -8.07 -16.31
CA THR A 46 -28.96 -9.32 -16.97
C THR A 46 -28.48 -9.07 -18.39
N TYR A 47 -27.24 -9.49 -18.67
CA TYR A 47 -26.59 -9.35 -19.98
C TYR A 47 -26.34 -10.72 -20.63
N THR A 48 -26.58 -10.83 -21.93
CA THR A 48 -26.29 -12.07 -22.68
C THR A 48 -24.86 -12.14 -23.22
N GLY A 49 -24.04 -11.11 -22.96
CA GLY A 49 -22.74 -10.95 -23.59
C GLY A 49 -22.13 -9.58 -23.34
N LEU A 50 -20.98 -9.32 -23.95
CA LEU A 50 -20.13 -8.16 -23.66
C LEU A 50 -19.36 -7.68 -24.89
N TYR A 51 -18.60 -6.60 -24.70
CA TYR A 51 -17.62 -6.07 -25.64
C TYR A 51 -16.25 -6.05 -24.99
N VAL A 52 -15.23 -6.57 -25.69
CA VAL A 52 -13.82 -6.48 -25.28
C VAL A 52 -13.20 -5.24 -25.89
N ASN A 53 -12.45 -4.47 -25.11
CA ASN A 53 -11.73 -3.29 -25.57
C ASN A 53 -10.21 -3.54 -25.53
N ASN A 54 -9.46 -3.07 -26.53
CA ASN A 54 -7.99 -3.13 -26.55
C ASN A 54 -7.35 -2.43 -25.34
N ASN A 55 -7.98 -1.37 -24.83
CA ASN A 55 -7.61 -0.55 -23.67
C ASN A 55 -7.90 -1.24 -22.33
N GLY A 56 -7.74 -2.57 -22.27
CA GLY A 56 -7.75 -3.35 -21.03
C GLY A 56 -9.04 -3.36 -20.21
N ASN A 57 -10.19 -3.34 -20.88
CA ASN A 57 -11.50 -3.45 -20.23
C ASN A 57 -12.51 -4.26 -21.04
N VAL A 58 -13.55 -4.74 -20.36
CA VAL A 58 -14.78 -5.26 -20.97
C VAL A 58 -15.98 -4.45 -20.50
N THR A 59 -16.97 -4.30 -21.37
CA THR A 59 -18.18 -3.52 -21.09
C THR A 59 -19.46 -4.24 -21.48
N PHE A 60 -20.54 -3.93 -20.77
CA PHE A 60 -21.84 -4.54 -20.96
C PHE A 60 -22.82 -3.56 -21.62
N GLY A 61 -23.73 -4.08 -22.44
CA GLY A 61 -24.73 -3.29 -23.17
C GLY A 61 -24.21 -2.56 -24.41
N TYR A 62 -23.10 -1.83 -24.31
CA TYR A 62 -22.42 -1.18 -25.43
C TYR A 62 -20.92 -1.04 -25.19
N GLY A 63 -20.14 -1.08 -26.28
CA GLY A 63 -18.70 -0.89 -26.23
C GLY A 63 -18.28 0.54 -25.89
N LEU A 64 -17.26 0.67 -25.05
CA LEU A 64 -16.65 1.95 -24.69
C LEU A 64 -15.59 2.33 -25.72
N SER A 65 -15.59 3.57 -26.20
CA SER A 65 -14.58 4.09 -27.14
C SER A 65 -13.56 5.05 -26.49
N ASN A 66 -13.65 5.26 -25.18
CA ASN A 66 -12.71 6.12 -24.46
C ASN A 66 -11.37 5.41 -24.27
N TYR A 67 -10.28 6.17 -24.41
CA TYR A 67 -8.91 5.65 -24.38
C TYR A 67 -8.12 6.13 -23.17
N THR A 68 -8.32 7.36 -22.75
CA THR A 68 -7.83 7.83 -21.45
C THR A 68 -8.75 7.31 -20.35
N PRO A 69 -8.22 6.58 -19.36
CA PRO A 69 -9.02 6.08 -18.27
C PRO A 69 -9.49 7.24 -17.39
N THR A 70 -10.63 7.01 -16.76
CA THR A 70 -11.18 7.86 -15.71
C THR A 70 -11.39 7.00 -14.47
N VAL A 71 -11.54 7.63 -13.30
CA VAL A 71 -11.87 6.96 -12.03
C VAL A 71 -13.04 5.98 -12.25
N ILE A 72 -12.91 4.75 -11.76
CA ILE A 72 -13.85 3.65 -12.03
C ILE A 72 -15.25 3.99 -11.48
N GLY A 73 -15.31 4.77 -10.39
CA GLY A 73 -16.55 5.32 -9.83
C GLY A 73 -17.24 6.42 -10.64
N GLY A 74 -16.78 6.76 -11.84
CA GLY A 74 -17.47 7.72 -12.70
C GLY A 74 -18.81 7.22 -13.26
N ASN A 75 -19.67 8.15 -13.70
CA ASN A 75 -20.91 7.81 -14.39
C ASN A 75 -20.67 7.69 -15.91
N PHE A 76 -20.58 6.44 -16.39
CA PHE A 76 -20.36 6.10 -17.80
C PHE A 76 -21.62 5.54 -18.48
N SER A 77 -22.67 5.28 -17.70
CA SER A 77 -23.93 4.64 -18.10
C SER A 77 -23.80 3.21 -18.64
N ASN A 78 -22.58 2.64 -18.68
CA ASN A 78 -22.30 1.24 -18.99
C ASN A 78 -21.53 0.57 -17.85
N PRO A 79 -21.92 -0.65 -17.48
CA PRO A 79 -21.08 -1.44 -16.60
C PRO A 79 -19.76 -1.82 -17.28
N ILE A 80 -18.69 -1.80 -16.49
CA ILE A 80 -17.31 -2.04 -16.91
C ILE A 80 -16.64 -2.98 -15.92
N ILE A 81 -15.80 -3.87 -16.43
CA ILE A 81 -14.81 -4.63 -15.67
C ILE A 81 -13.47 -4.36 -16.34
N ALA A 82 -12.56 -3.74 -15.61
CA ALA A 82 -11.30 -3.23 -16.11
C ALA A 82 -10.14 -3.85 -15.32
N PRO A 83 -9.47 -4.90 -15.84
CA PRO A 83 -8.21 -5.35 -15.24
C PRO A 83 -7.11 -4.29 -15.34
N PHE A 84 -7.04 -3.56 -16.45
CA PHE A 84 -6.02 -2.53 -16.62
C PHE A 84 -6.50 -1.55 -17.69
N TRP A 85 -7.35 -0.60 -17.31
CA TRP A 85 -7.83 0.41 -18.23
C TRP A 85 -6.77 1.48 -18.45
N ALA A 86 -6.19 1.46 -19.64
CA ALA A 86 -5.16 2.39 -20.07
C ALA A 86 -5.23 2.63 -21.58
N ASP A 87 -4.44 3.57 -22.06
CA ASP A 87 -4.31 3.91 -23.47
C ASP A 87 -3.39 2.90 -24.19
N VAL A 88 -3.95 1.75 -24.58
CA VAL A 88 -3.23 0.61 -25.17
C VAL A 88 -3.21 0.73 -26.69
N ASP A 89 -2.03 0.70 -27.29
CA ASP A 89 -1.85 0.74 -28.74
C ASP A 89 -1.20 -0.54 -29.25
N THR A 90 -2.00 -1.38 -29.91
CA THR A 90 -1.55 -2.67 -30.47
C THR A 90 -1.09 -2.55 -31.93
N ARG A 91 -1.09 -1.32 -32.50
CA ARG A 91 -0.66 -1.11 -33.88
C ARG A 91 0.84 -1.34 -34.00
N SER A 92 1.18 -2.08 -35.05
CA SER A 92 2.56 -2.43 -35.36
C SER A 92 3.19 -1.52 -36.43
N THR A 93 2.45 -0.61 -37.05
CA THR A 93 2.98 0.14 -38.20
C THR A 93 2.70 1.62 -38.05
N ASN A 94 3.75 2.42 -38.18
CA ASN A 94 3.59 3.82 -38.54
C ASN A 94 3.15 3.89 -40.02
N TRP A 95 2.35 4.89 -40.40
CA TRP A 95 2.02 5.19 -41.81
C TRP A 95 3.27 5.45 -42.69
N TYR A 96 4.44 5.55 -42.06
CA TYR A 96 5.76 5.86 -42.64
C TYR A 96 6.82 4.76 -42.51
N ASP A 97 6.58 3.69 -41.74
CA ASP A 97 7.58 2.65 -41.47
C ASP A 97 7.02 1.25 -41.71
N SER A 98 7.62 0.52 -42.65
CA SER A 98 7.18 -0.77 -43.14
C SER A 98 7.96 -1.95 -42.54
N ASP A 99 8.88 -1.72 -41.60
CA ASP A 99 9.84 -2.74 -41.13
C ASP A 99 9.44 -3.50 -39.86
N ILE A 100 8.25 -3.26 -39.29
CA ILE A 100 7.65 -4.15 -38.28
C ILE A 100 6.55 -4.97 -38.98
N SER A 101 6.95 -6.05 -39.65
CA SER A 101 6.07 -6.72 -40.62
C SER A 101 4.98 -7.64 -40.02
N ASP A 102 5.01 -7.92 -38.72
CA ASP A 102 4.10 -8.85 -38.03
C ASP A 102 3.57 -8.36 -36.67
N GLY A 103 4.32 -7.49 -35.99
CA GLY A 103 3.90 -6.77 -34.77
C GLY A 103 4.07 -7.53 -33.46
N TYR A 104 4.78 -8.65 -33.50
CA TYR A 104 5.18 -9.39 -32.30
C TYR A 104 6.28 -8.61 -31.54
N VAL A 105 6.29 -8.81 -30.23
CA VAL A 105 7.21 -8.18 -29.28
C VAL A 105 7.95 -9.27 -28.50
N THR A 106 8.97 -8.90 -27.74
CA THR A 106 9.58 -9.84 -26.80
C THR A 106 8.57 -10.11 -25.68
N PRO A 107 8.27 -11.37 -25.34
CA PRO A 107 7.43 -11.68 -24.19
C PRO A 107 8.00 -11.09 -22.90
N SER A 108 7.13 -10.63 -22.00
CA SER A 108 7.50 -10.23 -20.64
C SER A 108 8.25 -11.36 -19.92
N GLU A 109 9.17 -10.98 -19.02
CA GLU A 109 9.96 -11.97 -18.29
C GLU A 109 9.13 -12.61 -17.17
N GLY A 110 9.45 -13.85 -16.81
CA GLY A 110 8.92 -14.48 -15.59
C GLY A 110 7.57 -15.20 -15.72
N GLY A 111 6.95 -15.23 -16.91
CA GLY A 111 5.65 -15.89 -17.08
C GLY A 111 5.45 -16.71 -18.36
N THR A 112 4.23 -16.69 -18.87
CA THR A 112 3.68 -17.52 -19.95
C THR A 112 3.14 -16.72 -21.13
N SER A 113 3.24 -15.40 -21.10
CA SER A 113 2.97 -14.50 -22.22
C SER A 113 3.76 -14.92 -23.46
N GLN A 114 3.27 -14.52 -24.64
CA GLN A 114 3.78 -14.98 -25.93
C GLN A 114 4.23 -13.84 -26.84
N GLY A 115 4.21 -12.60 -26.38
CA GLY A 115 4.72 -11.46 -27.14
C GLY A 115 3.85 -11.10 -28.33
N THR A 116 2.54 -11.38 -28.30
CA THR A 116 1.68 -11.15 -29.47
C THR A 116 1.35 -9.67 -29.68
N ASN A 117 1.41 -8.84 -28.64
CA ASN A 117 0.96 -7.45 -28.64
C ASN A 117 -0.47 -7.37 -29.21
N LEU A 118 -1.34 -8.26 -28.72
CA LEU A 118 -2.71 -8.42 -29.18
C LEU A 118 -3.64 -8.72 -28.00
N THR A 119 -4.91 -8.43 -28.20
CA THR A 119 -5.99 -8.84 -27.29
C THR A 119 -6.65 -10.10 -27.83
N TRP A 120 -6.49 -11.22 -27.12
CA TRP A 120 -7.10 -12.51 -27.40
C TRP A 120 -8.32 -12.74 -26.50
N TYR A 121 -9.26 -13.57 -26.95
CA TYR A 121 -10.31 -14.08 -26.08
C TYR A 121 -10.75 -15.49 -26.46
N ASP A 122 -11.27 -16.19 -25.47
CA ASP A 122 -11.78 -17.55 -25.57
C ASP A 122 -13.09 -17.75 -24.79
N ILE A 123 -13.94 -18.65 -25.29
CA ILE A 123 -15.16 -19.09 -24.62
C ILE A 123 -15.04 -20.59 -24.39
N ASP A 124 -14.69 -20.96 -23.16
CA ASP A 124 -14.57 -22.36 -22.74
C ASP A 124 -15.93 -22.87 -22.24
N GLU A 125 -16.67 -23.53 -23.11
CA GLU A 125 -17.97 -24.13 -22.78
C GLU A 125 -17.90 -25.27 -21.76
N VAL A 126 -16.73 -25.93 -21.63
CA VAL A 126 -16.53 -27.06 -20.73
C VAL A 126 -16.36 -26.58 -19.30
N ASN A 127 -15.50 -25.60 -19.10
CA ASN A 127 -15.24 -25.01 -17.77
C ASN A 127 -16.17 -23.84 -17.44
N LYS A 128 -17.01 -23.43 -18.40
CA LYS A 128 -17.97 -22.32 -18.27
C LYS A 128 -17.28 -20.99 -17.98
N THR A 129 -16.20 -20.73 -18.71
CA THR A 129 -15.33 -19.57 -18.51
C THR A 129 -15.19 -18.77 -19.79
N PHE A 130 -15.36 -17.46 -19.69
CA PHE A 130 -14.86 -16.52 -20.69
C PHE A 130 -13.50 -16.01 -20.24
N THR A 131 -12.49 -16.05 -21.09
CA THR A 131 -11.16 -15.48 -20.80
C THR A 131 -10.79 -14.46 -21.86
N VAL A 132 -10.30 -13.31 -21.46
CA VAL A 132 -9.67 -12.31 -22.34
C VAL A 132 -8.24 -12.06 -21.86
N THR A 133 -7.32 -11.98 -22.82
CA THR A 133 -5.88 -11.82 -22.58
C THR A 133 -5.38 -10.61 -23.35
N TRP A 134 -4.75 -9.67 -22.67
CA TRP A 134 -3.91 -8.64 -23.27
C TRP A 134 -2.47 -9.11 -23.15
N ASP A 135 -1.97 -9.69 -24.23
CA ASP A 135 -0.69 -10.38 -24.25
C ASP A 135 0.41 -9.44 -24.75
N ASP A 136 1.24 -8.97 -23.82
CA ASP A 136 2.36 -8.07 -24.04
C ASP A 136 1.98 -6.82 -24.85
N VAL A 137 0.95 -6.11 -24.39
CA VAL A 137 0.44 -4.91 -25.06
C VAL A 137 1.22 -3.66 -24.67
N GLY A 138 1.46 -2.78 -25.65
CA GLY A 138 2.14 -1.49 -25.47
C GLY A 138 1.19 -0.29 -25.38
N TYR A 139 1.76 0.89 -25.15
CA TYR A 139 1.02 2.15 -24.90
C TYR A 139 1.21 3.22 -25.99
N PHE A 140 1.96 2.88 -27.04
CA PHE A 140 2.15 3.69 -28.24
C PHE A 140 2.73 2.82 -29.36
N SER A 141 2.34 3.10 -30.62
CA SER A 141 2.77 2.37 -31.83
C SER A 141 4.28 2.15 -32.03
N ARG A 142 5.15 2.76 -31.21
CA ARG A 142 6.62 2.62 -31.27
C ARG A 142 7.27 2.14 -29.98
N ASN A 143 6.57 2.16 -28.86
CA ASN A 143 7.16 1.86 -27.55
C ASN A 143 6.77 0.46 -27.11
N THR A 144 7.26 -0.54 -27.84
CA THR A 144 7.04 -1.97 -27.57
C THR A 144 8.15 -2.60 -26.73
N GLU A 145 9.09 -1.79 -26.25
CA GLU A 145 10.15 -2.19 -25.31
C GLU A 145 9.66 -2.33 -23.86
N LYS A 146 8.49 -1.78 -23.54
CA LYS A 146 7.78 -1.98 -22.27
C LYS A 146 6.37 -2.44 -22.58
N VAL A 147 6.02 -3.62 -22.09
CA VAL A 147 4.76 -4.30 -22.43
C VAL A 147 4.11 -4.81 -21.16
N ASN A 148 2.78 -4.86 -21.18
CA ASN A 148 1.99 -5.38 -20.08
C ASN A 148 1.30 -6.67 -20.51
N ALA A 149 1.29 -7.66 -19.61
CA ALA A 149 0.64 -8.95 -19.81
C ALA A 149 -0.36 -9.21 -18.68
N PHE A 150 -1.65 -9.27 -19.02
CA PHE A 150 -2.71 -9.46 -18.05
C PHE A 150 -3.96 -10.12 -18.66
N GLN A 151 -4.80 -10.66 -17.79
CA GLN A 151 -5.99 -11.43 -18.11
C GLN A 151 -7.18 -11.06 -17.24
N LEU A 152 -8.37 -11.26 -17.81
CA LEU A 152 -9.63 -11.30 -17.09
C LEU A 152 -10.35 -12.60 -17.42
N GLN A 153 -10.81 -13.31 -16.39
CA GLN A 153 -11.74 -14.43 -16.53
C GLN A 153 -13.09 -14.10 -15.90
N LEU A 154 -14.17 -14.48 -16.60
CA LEU A 154 -15.53 -14.50 -16.06
C LEU A 154 -15.97 -15.96 -15.99
N ILE A 155 -16.09 -16.51 -14.79
CA ILE A 155 -16.35 -17.94 -14.56
C ILE A 155 -17.79 -18.10 -14.09
N SER A 156 -18.63 -18.83 -14.82
CA SER A 156 -20.01 -19.03 -14.43
C SER A 156 -20.14 -19.94 -13.21
N THR A 157 -20.88 -19.49 -12.21
CA THR A 157 -21.27 -20.31 -11.04
C THR A 157 -22.75 -20.72 -11.10
N GLY A 158 -23.46 -20.33 -12.18
CA GLY A 158 -24.84 -20.71 -12.47
C GLY A 158 -25.87 -19.63 -12.09
N ASN A 159 -27.06 -19.70 -12.69
CA ASN A 159 -28.16 -18.74 -12.45
C ASN A 159 -27.81 -17.26 -12.65
N GLY A 160 -26.82 -16.98 -13.50
CA GLY A 160 -26.30 -15.65 -13.78
C GLY A 160 -25.29 -15.12 -12.78
N ASN A 161 -24.95 -15.92 -11.76
CA ASN A 161 -23.83 -15.68 -10.88
C ASN A 161 -22.51 -16.05 -11.56
N PHE A 162 -21.44 -15.37 -11.17
CA PHE A 162 -20.12 -15.56 -11.76
C PHE A 162 -19.01 -15.05 -10.86
N ASP A 163 -17.80 -15.55 -11.09
CA ASP A 163 -16.59 -15.00 -10.50
C ASP A 163 -15.88 -14.10 -11.52
N ILE A 164 -15.37 -12.96 -11.05
CA ILE A 164 -14.46 -12.07 -11.77
C ILE A 164 -13.05 -12.42 -11.29
N VAL A 165 -12.17 -12.84 -12.19
CA VAL A 165 -10.78 -13.16 -11.86
C VAL A 165 -9.86 -12.29 -12.69
N TYR A 166 -9.15 -11.40 -12.01
CA TYR A 166 -8.07 -10.59 -12.56
C TYR A 166 -6.76 -11.36 -12.42
N ARG A 167 -5.90 -11.35 -13.44
CA ARG A 167 -4.61 -12.02 -13.39
C ARG A 167 -3.56 -11.16 -14.09
N TYR A 168 -2.53 -10.78 -13.35
CA TYR A 168 -1.44 -9.94 -13.83
C TYR A 168 -0.17 -10.78 -13.85
N GLU A 169 0.47 -10.82 -15.01
CA GLU A 169 1.75 -11.50 -15.20
C GLU A 169 2.91 -10.51 -15.11
N ASP A 170 2.81 -9.40 -15.83
CA ASP A 170 3.83 -8.37 -15.81
C ASP A 170 3.24 -6.98 -16.16
N ILE A 171 3.60 -5.95 -15.39
CA ILE A 171 3.14 -4.57 -15.55
C ILE A 171 4.35 -3.63 -15.53
N ASN A 172 4.73 -3.15 -16.72
CA ASN A 172 5.94 -2.37 -16.95
C ASN A 172 5.67 -0.89 -17.31
N TRP A 173 4.42 -0.55 -17.53
CA TRP A 173 3.97 0.81 -17.83
C TRP A 173 2.57 1.04 -17.28
N THR A 174 2.23 2.30 -17.02
CA THR A 174 0.94 2.68 -16.43
C THR A 174 0.22 3.76 -17.21
N THR A 175 0.87 4.44 -18.15
CA THR A 175 0.22 5.50 -18.94
C THR A 175 0.64 5.48 -20.40
N GLY A 176 -0.31 5.71 -21.31
CA GLY A 176 -0.05 5.95 -22.73
C GLY A 176 0.13 7.41 -23.14
N ASP A 177 0.64 7.61 -24.35
CA ASP A 177 1.02 8.93 -24.86
C ASP A 177 -0.19 9.87 -24.99
N ALA A 178 -1.37 9.36 -25.37
CA ALA A 178 -2.58 10.18 -25.48
C ALA A 178 -3.16 10.55 -24.11
N SER A 179 -2.72 9.87 -23.06
CA SER A 179 -3.01 10.16 -21.66
C SER A 179 -1.96 11.07 -21.00
N TYR A 180 -1.16 11.78 -21.81
CA TYR A 180 -0.10 12.71 -21.40
C TYR A 180 1.09 12.05 -20.68
N GLY A 181 1.25 10.73 -20.83
CA GLY A 181 2.42 10.01 -20.34
C GLY A 181 3.67 10.29 -21.19
N SER A 182 4.82 9.90 -20.66
CA SER A 182 6.11 9.85 -21.34
C SER A 182 6.86 8.59 -20.92
N ASN A 183 7.27 7.76 -21.88
CA ASN A 183 7.95 6.48 -21.64
C ASN A 183 7.17 5.51 -20.73
N GLY A 184 5.84 5.51 -20.85
CA GLY A 184 4.94 4.63 -20.12
C GLY A 184 4.56 5.15 -18.73
N LEU A 185 4.98 6.37 -18.38
CA LEU A 185 4.91 6.93 -17.02
C LEU A 185 4.37 8.37 -17.02
N GLY A 186 3.87 8.84 -15.89
CA GLY A 186 3.27 10.16 -15.69
C GLY A 186 1.90 10.29 -16.34
N GLY A 187 1.32 11.49 -16.37
CA GLY A 187 0.02 11.71 -17.00
C GLY A 187 -1.15 11.05 -16.25
N THR A 188 -2.14 10.55 -16.98
CA THR A 188 -3.30 9.84 -16.42
C THR A 188 -2.99 8.35 -16.29
N VAL A 189 -2.67 7.92 -15.08
CA VAL A 189 -2.33 6.54 -14.73
C VAL A 189 -3.51 5.60 -14.96
N ALA A 190 -3.20 4.40 -15.44
CA ALA A 190 -4.13 3.29 -15.64
C ALA A 190 -5.02 3.04 -14.42
N ARG A 191 -6.23 2.55 -14.67
CA ARG A 191 -7.22 2.25 -13.64
C ARG A 191 -7.63 0.78 -13.66
N ALA A 192 -7.88 0.20 -12.51
CA ALA A 192 -8.35 -1.18 -12.38
C ALA A 192 -9.57 -1.24 -11.45
N GLY A 193 -10.52 -2.10 -11.76
CA GLY A 193 -11.70 -2.32 -10.93
C GLY A 193 -12.92 -2.73 -11.74
N PHE A 194 -14.10 -2.44 -11.21
CA PHE A 194 -15.38 -2.66 -11.86
C PHE A 194 -16.42 -1.62 -11.42
N SER A 195 -17.39 -1.33 -12.28
CA SER A 195 -18.42 -0.32 -12.01
C SER A 195 -19.71 -0.65 -12.75
N ALA A 196 -20.85 -0.28 -12.17
CA ALA A 196 -22.15 -0.30 -12.81
C ALA A 196 -22.29 0.84 -13.84
N GLY A 197 -21.39 1.83 -13.79
CA GLY A 197 -21.44 3.04 -14.60
C GLY A 197 -22.50 4.05 -14.14
N ASP A 198 -23.08 3.87 -12.95
CA ASP A 198 -24.09 4.76 -12.37
C ASP A 198 -23.49 5.84 -11.44
N GLY A 199 -22.22 5.69 -11.08
CA GLY A 199 -21.50 6.55 -10.15
C GLY A 199 -21.74 6.23 -8.67
N LEU A 200 -22.33 5.08 -8.35
CA LEU A 200 -22.64 4.66 -6.99
C LEU A 200 -22.17 3.23 -6.70
N ASN A 201 -22.30 2.33 -7.66
CA ASN A 201 -21.96 0.92 -7.49
C ASN A 201 -20.67 0.61 -8.23
N TYR A 202 -19.53 0.65 -7.53
CA TYR A 202 -18.22 0.39 -8.12
C TYR A 202 -17.22 -0.09 -7.08
N HIS A 203 -16.15 -0.72 -7.53
CA HIS A 203 -14.95 -0.94 -6.73
C HIS A 203 -13.75 -0.59 -7.60
N GLU A 204 -12.87 0.21 -7.04
CA GLU A 204 -11.59 0.56 -7.64
C GLU A 204 -10.51 -0.04 -6.76
N PHE A 205 -9.58 -0.80 -7.35
CA PHE A 205 -8.52 -1.41 -6.55
C PHE A 205 -7.69 -0.33 -5.85
N TYR A 206 -7.15 -0.63 -4.68
CA TYR A 206 -6.31 0.32 -3.96
C TYR A 206 -5.09 0.79 -4.77
N PHE A 207 -4.47 -0.12 -5.52
CA PHE A 207 -3.35 0.21 -6.41
C PHE A 207 -3.78 1.03 -7.65
N SER A 208 -5.08 1.13 -7.94
CA SER A 208 -5.60 1.72 -9.16
C SER A 208 -5.26 3.21 -9.22
N GLY A 209 -4.64 3.63 -10.32
CA GLY A 209 -4.35 5.03 -10.54
C GLY A 209 -3.14 5.59 -9.81
N ASP A 210 -2.43 4.75 -9.05
CA ASP A 210 -1.11 5.04 -8.52
C ASP A 210 -0.04 4.33 -9.36
N GLN A 211 0.90 5.11 -9.91
CA GLN A 211 1.90 4.56 -10.81
C GLN A 211 2.88 3.61 -10.10
N ASN A 212 3.31 3.96 -8.89
CA ASN A 212 4.31 3.16 -8.19
C ASN A 212 3.70 1.84 -7.76
N PHE A 213 2.47 1.87 -7.28
CA PHE A 213 1.72 0.69 -6.87
C PHE A 213 1.50 -0.28 -8.02
N MET A 214 1.02 0.22 -9.16
CA MET A 214 0.77 -0.63 -10.33
C MET A 214 2.04 -1.26 -10.92
N LEU A 215 3.20 -0.63 -10.75
CA LEU A 215 4.49 -1.16 -11.23
C LEU A 215 5.12 -2.17 -10.27
N ASN A 216 4.65 -2.26 -9.02
CA ASN A 216 5.20 -3.15 -7.99
C ASN A 216 4.12 -4.09 -7.41
N LEU A 217 3.17 -4.55 -8.23
CA LEU A 217 2.06 -5.41 -7.79
C LEU A 217 2.51 -6.76 -7.24
N ASP A 218 3.66 -7.25 -7.67
CA ASP A 218 4.30 -8.46 -7.20
C ASP A 218 4.84 -8.35 -5.78
N GLU A 219 5.24 -7.14 -5.37
CA GLU A 219 5.71 -6.83 -4.02
C GLU A 219 4.52 -6.53 -3.09
N ASN A 220 3.52 -5.81 -3.59
CA ASN A 220 2.37 -5.33 -2.81
C ASN A 220 1.20 -6.34 -2.79
N GLN A 221 1.34 -7.51 -2.16
CA GLN A 221 0.43 -8.67 -2.26
C GLN A 221 -1.00 -8.50 -1.66
N LEU A 222 -1.81 -7.56 -2.19
CA LEU A 222 -3.20 -7.28 -1.75
C LEU A 222 -4.25 -8.25 -2.32
N THR A 223 -3.87 -9.50 -2.57
CA THR A 223 -4.65 -10.47 -3.34
C THR A 223 -5.40 -11.44 -2.41
N SER A 224 -6.70 -11.66 -2.67
CA SER A 224 -7.49 -12.74 -2.04
C SER A 224 -7.10 -14.16 -2.50
N SER A 225 -5.98 -14.31 -3.18
CA SER A 225 -5.50 -15.60 -3.64
C SER A 225 -4.11 -15.85 -3.10
N SER A 226 -3.79 -17.12 -2.89
CA SER A 226 -2.44 -17.57 -2.58
C SER A 226 -1.43 -17.37 -3.72
N GLU A 227 -1.87 -16.82 -4.86
CA GLU A 227 -1.03 -16.55 -6.03
C GLU A 227 -0.92 -15.03 -6.24
N SER A 228 0.24 -14.46 -5.91
CA SER A 228 0.59 -13.06 -6.18
C SER A 228 0.21 -12.67 -7.62
N GLY A 229 -0.59 -11.62 -7.76
CA GLY A 229 -1.07 -11.15 -9.07
C GLY A 229 -2.46 -11.65 -9.47
N VAL A 230 -3.22 -12.33 -8.60
CA VAL A 230 -4.57 -12.81 -8.92
C VAL A 230 -5.63 -12.29 -7.94
N TRP A 231 -6.57 -11.49 -8.42
CA TRP A 231 -7.69 -11.02 -7.58
C TRP A 231 -8.99 -11.66 -8.01
N LYS A 232 -9.78 -12.13 -7.04
CA LYS A 232 -11.04 -12.82 -7.30
C LYS A 232 -12.20 -12.15 -6.55
N TYR A 233 -13.27 -11.85 -7.29
CA TYR A 233 -14.54 -11.38 -6.73
C TYR A 233 -15.67 -12.32 -7.12
N SER A 234 -16.54 -12.64 -6.16
CA SER A 234 -17.74 -13.42 -6.43
C SER A 234 -18.94 -12.49 -6.65
N VAL A 235 -19.71 -12.71 -7.71
CA VAL A 235 -20.95 -11.97 -7.99
C VAL A 235 -22.14 -12.89 -7.82
N ASN A 236 -23.02 -12.55 -6.87
CA ASN A 236 -24.21 -13.32 -6.54
C ASN A 236 -25.46 -12.44 -6.61
N GLU A 237 -26.47 -12.89 -7.36
CA GLU A 237 -27.72 -12.15 -7.58
C GLU A 237 -27.51 -10.71 -8.08
N GLY A 238 -26.40 -10.46 -8.77
CA GLY A 238 -26.02 -9.14 -9.29
C GLY A 238 -25.22 -8.27 -8.33
N SER A 239 -25.06 -8.67 -7.07
CA SER A 239 -24.22 -7.98 -6.10
C SER A 239 -22.84 -8.62 -6.02
N VAL A 240 -21.80 -7.79 -5.91
CA VAL A 240 -20.44 -8.29 -5.65
C VAL A 240 -20.30 -8.53 -4.15
N ILE A 241 -19.93 -9.76 -3.78
CA ILE A 241 -19.73 -10.15 -2.38
C ILE A 241 -18.53 -9.37 -1.81
N GLY A 242 -18.63 -9.00 -0.54
CA GLY A 242 -17.59 -8.26 0.18
C GLY A 242 -17.67 -6.73 0.03
N MET A 243 -18.54 -6.22 -0.84
CA MET A 243 -18.61 -4.79 -1.16
C MET A 243 -19.79 -4.09 -0.47
N GLY A 244 -19.51 -3.00 0.23
CA GLY A 244 -20.48 -2.10 0.84
C GLY A 244 -21.18 -1.19 -0.18
N LEU A 245 -21.93 -0.22 0.32
CA LEU A 245 -22.69 0.76 -0.42
C LEU A 245 -22.20 2.16 -0.09
N GLU A 246 -22.11 3.02 -1.10
CA GLU A 246 -21.72 4.41 -0.88
C GLU A 246 -22.69 5.15 0.04
N ASN A 247 -22.14 5.87 1.02
CA ASN A 247 -22.82 6.67 2.03
C ASN A 247 -23.76 5.86 2.94
N ASN A 248 -23.35 4.64 3.31
CA ASN A 248 -24.12 3.78 4.19
C ASN A 248 -23.22 3.12 5.24
N ASP A 249 -23.74 2.99 6.46
CA ASP A 249 -23.09 2.17 7.49
C ASP A 249 -23.44 0.70 7.22
N ASP A 250 -22.45 -0.09 6.84
CA ASP A 250 -22.58 -1.47 6.43
C ASP A 250 -22.14 -2.47 7.50
N THR A 251 -22.64 -3.70 7.38
CA THR A 251 -22.12 -4.85 8.12
C THR A 251 -21.86 -5.95 7.12
N ILE A 252 -20.58 -6.18 6.84
CA ILE A 252 -20.13 -7.14 5.83
C ILE A 252 -19.43 -8.29 6.54
N ILE A 253 -19.84 -9.51 6.22
CA ILE A 253 -19.23 -10.73 6.73
C ILE A 253 -18.73 -11.50 5.52
N GLY A 254 -17.43 -11.77 5.51
CA GLY A 254 -16.78 -12.62 4.53
C GLY A 254 -17.15 -14.09 4.73
N THR A 255 -16.30 -14.94 4.17
CA THR A 255 -16.52 -16.35 3.99
C THR A 255 -15.39 -17.14 4.67
N PRO A 256 -15.44 -18.48 4.63
CA PRO A 256 -14.31 -19.29 5.10
C PRO A 256 -13.09 -19.31 4.16
N SER A 257 -13.01 -18.41 3.19
CA SER A 257 -11.97 -18.35 2.17
C SER A 257 -11.44 -16.93 2.11
N ASN A 258 -10.21 -16.76 1.63
CA ASN A 258 -9.61 -15.47 1.37
C ASN A 258 -10.56 -14.55 0.56
N ASP A 259 -10.95 -13.43 1.14
CA ASP A 259 -11.91 -12.47 0.61
C ASP A 259 -11.24 -11.10 0.37
N ILE A 260 -11.80 -10.34 -0.58
CA ILE A 260 -11.55 -8.90 -0.68
C ILE A 260 -12.83 -8.20 -0.25
N MET A 261 -12.72 -7.32 0.73
CA MET A 261 -13.83 -6.58 1.30
C MET A 261 -13.54 -5.08 1.30
N ASP A 262 -14.57 -4.29 1.06
CA ASP A 262 -14.49 -2.83 0.93
C ASP A 262 -15.80 -2.23 1.45
N GLY A 263 -15.73 -1.54 2.58
CA GLY A 263 -16.87 -0.86 3.23
C GLY A 263 -17.35 0.35 2.43
N ARG A 264 -16.41 1.02 1.77
CA ARG A 264 -16.57 2.27 1.01
C ARG A 264 -16.73 3.48 1.91
N SER A 265 -17.92 4.06 2.00
CA SER A 265 -18.12 5.29 2.75
C SER A 265 -19.29 5.13 3.71
N GLY A 266 -19.06 5.47 4.96
CA GLY A 266 -19.94 5.12 6.07
C GLY A 266 -19.13 4.63 7.26
N ASN A 267 -19.78 4.40 8.40
CA ASN A 267 -19.12 3.79 9.54
C ASN A 267 -19.43 2.29 9.54
N ASP A 268 -18.50 1.51 9.03
CA ASP A 268 -18.72 0.13 8.64
C ASP A 268 -18.21 -0.88 9.68
N ILE A 269 -18.79 -2.08 9.64
CA ILE A 269 -18.30 -3.24 10.40
C ILE A 269 -18.01 -4.37 9.42
N LEU A 270 -16.74 -4.69 9.24
CA LEU A 270 -16.29 -5.75 8.34
C LEU A 270 -15.65 -6.89 9.12
N SER A 271 -15.96 -8.12 8.74
CA SER A 271 -15.39 -9.32 9.36
C SER A 271 -15.00 -10.33 8.29
N GLY A 272 -13.71 -10.59 8.13
CA GLY A 272 -13.13 -11.48 7.11
C GLY A 272 -13.58 -12.93 7.27
N GLY A 273 -13.19 -13.54 8.39
CA GLY A 273 -13.72 -14.82 8.82
C GLY A 273 -12.63 -15.87 8.93
N LEU A 274 -12.51 -16.75 7.94
CA LEU A 274 -11.34 -17.64 7.87
C LEU A 274 -10.62 -17.39 6.54
N GLY A 275 -9.31 -17.57 6.54
CA GLY A 275 -8.48 -17.39 5.35
C GLY A 275 -7.74 -16.07 5.41
N ASP A 276 -6.85 -15.86 4.45
CA ASP A 276 -6.04 -14.63 4.39
C ASP A 276 -6.85 -13.55 3.65
N ASP A 277 -7.45 -12.62 4.38
CA ASP A 277 -8.40 -11.63 3.88
C ASP A 277 -7.73 -10.27 3.61
N THR A 278 -8.27 -9.53 2.65
CA THR A 278 -7.92 -8.12 2.42
C THR A 278 -9.16 -7.27 2.68
N ILE A 279 -9.12 -6.43 3.71
CA ILE A 279 -10.29 -5.70 4.21
C ILE A 279 -9.99 -4.20 4.23
N SER A 280 -10.79 -3.43 3.51
CA SER A 280 -10.78 -1.96 3.52
C SER A 280 -12.03 -1.42 4.19
N GLY A 281 -11.88 -0.57 5.20
CA GLY A 281 -12.98 0.20 5.80
C GLY A 281 -13.44 1.29 4.84
N GLY A 282 -12.54 2.21 4.52
CA GLY A 282 -12.74 3.24 3.52
C GLY A 282 -12.83 4.63 4.18
N GLU A 283 -13.90 5.36 3.93
CA GLU A 283 -14.14 6.67 4.54
C GLU A 283 -15.13 6.54 5.70
N GLY A 284 -14.70 6.82 6.92
CA GLY A 284 -15.56 6.81 8.10
C GLY A 284 -14.87 6.26 9.34
N ASP A 285 -15.63 6.06 10.40
CA ASP A 285 -15.11 5.42 11.61
C ASP A 285 -15.46 3.92 11.57
N ASP A 286 -14.51 3.10 11.12
CA ASP A 286 -14.75 1.69 10.81
C ASP A 286 -14.27 0.72 11.89
N ILE A 287 -14.84 -0.48 11.88
CA ILE A 287 -14.42 -1.61 12.71
C ILE A 287 -14.13 -2.81 11.81
N LEU A 288 -12.86 -3.19 11.73
CA LEU A 288 -12.38 -4.27 10.86
C LEU A 288 -11.89 -5.45 11.71
N TYR A 289 -12.41 -6.64 11.42
CA TYR A 289 -11.97 -7.90 12.03
C TYR A 289 -11.39 -8.82 10.95
N GLY A 290 -10.09 -9.12 10.99
CA GLY A 290 -9.48 -10.17 10.17
C GLY A 290 -10.01 -11.56 10.56
N ASN A 291 -9.85 -11.89 11.85
CA ASN A 291 -10.17 -13.17 12.50
C ASN A 291 -9.07 -14.23 12.35
N GLU A 292 -9.31 -15.35 11.62
CA GLU A 292 -8.31 -16.42 11.46
C GLU A 292 -7.66 -16.34 10.08
N GLY A 293 -6.34 -16.17 10.01
CA GLY A 293 -5.62 -16.04 8.75
C GLY A 293 -4.50 -15.02 8.86
N ASN A 294 -3.76 -14.77 7.78
CA ASN A 294 -2.86 -13.63 7.71
C ASN A 294 -3.56 -12.51 6.94
N ASP A 295 -4.13 -11.55 7.67
CA ASP A 295 -5.03 -10.55 7.10
C ASP A 295 -4.30 -9.23 6.77
N SER A 296 -4.76 -8.55 5.73
CA SER A 296 -4.34 -7.21 5.35
C SER A 296 -5.48 -6.23 5.58
N LEU A 297 -5.34 -5.35 6.56
CA LEU A 297 -6.37 -4.40 6.98
C LEU A 297 -5.99 -2.96 6.58
N ILE A 298 -6.92 -2.27 5.93
CA ILE A 298 -6.81 -0.85 5.55
C ILE A 298 -7.96 -0.13 6.24
N GLY A 299 -7.65 0.66 7.28
CA GLY A 299 -8.67 1.49 7.96
C GLY A 299 -9.26 2.51 6.99
N GLY A 300 -8.39 3.26 6.31
CA GLY A 300 -8.76 4.37 5.46
C GLY A 300 -8.84 5.68 6.27
N ASN A 301 -9.65 6.62 5.82
CA ASN A 301 -9.79 7.92 6.50
C ASN A 301 -10.76 7.81 7.68
N GLY A 302 -10.47 8.50 8.78
CA GLY A 302 -11.32 8.52 9.97
C GLY A 302 -10.69 7.81 11.17
N SER A 303 -11.50 7.53 12.19
CA SER A 303 -11.04 6.88 13.42
C SER A 303 -11.42 5.40 13.46
N ASN A 304 -10.49 4.52 13.10
CA ASN A 304 -10.79 3.11 12.88
C ASN A 304 -10.33 2.20 14.03
N GLN A 305 -10.92 1.02 14.12
CA GLN A 305 -10.45 -0.08 14.97
C GLN A 305 -10.15 -1.30 14.11
N LEU A 306 -8.88 -1.71 14.09
CA LEU A 306 -8.37 -2.81 13.28
C LEU A 306 -7.96 -3.95 14.22
N PHE A 307 -8.67 -5.07 14.10
CA PHE A 307 -8.42 -6.29 14.85
C PHE A 307 -7.90 -7.36 13.89
N GLY A 308 -6.61 -7.72 13.96
CA GLY A 308 -6.03 -8.78 13.12
C GLY A 308 -6.58 -10.14 13.50
N GLY A 309 -6.15 -10.66 14.65
CA GLY A 309 -6.72 -11.86 15.26
C GLY A 309 -5.69 -12.97 15.40
N ASP A 310 -6.05 -14.18 14.95
CA ASP A 310 -5.16 -15.34 14.93
C ASP A 310 -4.40 -15.35 13.59
N GLY A 311 -3.14 -14.95 13.58
CA GLY A 311 -2.46 -14.72 12.31
C GLY A 311 -1.09 -14.11 12.41
N ILE A 312 -0.54 -13.75 11.25
CA ILE A 312 0.39 -12.62 11.13
C ILE A 312 -0.34 -11.59 10.28
N ASP A 313 -0.78 -10.52 10.92
CA ASP A 313 -1.67 -9.54 10.32
C ASP A 313 -0.93 -8.23 10.05
N SER A 314 -1.31 -7.56 8.96
CA SER A 314 -0.73 -6.30 8.51
C SER A 314 -1.78 -5.19 8.50
N ALA A 315 -1.45 -4.04 9.07
CA ALA A 315 -2.17 -2.79 8.85
C ALA A 315 -1.44 -1.94 7.78
N LEU A 316 -2.16 -1.52 6.74
CA LEU A 316 -1.58 -0.90 5.56
C LEU A 316 -1.77 0.61 5.59
N TYR A 317 -0.66 1.36 5.51
CA TYR A 317 -0.65 2.83 5.50
C TYR A 317 0.20 3.37 4.36
N LEU A 318 -0.29 3.11 3.16
CA LEU A 318 0.41 3.33 1.91
C LEU A 318 0.57 4.84 1.61
N GLY A 319 1.75 5.24 1.17
CA GLY A 319 2.09 6.62 0.80
C GLY A 319 2.20 7.66 1.93
N ILE A 320 1.97 7.26 3.19
CA ILE A 320 1.89 8.20 4.34
C ILE A 320 2.88 7.92 5.46
N ARG A 321 3.84 6.99 5.26
CA ARG A 321 4.92 6.68 6.22
C ARG A 321 5.59 7.91 6.83
N ASN A 322 5.73 8.99 6.04
CA ASN A 322 6.42 10.20 6.44
C ASN A 322 5.63 11.11 7.40
N THR A 323 4.34 10.83 7.60
CA THR A 323 3.43 11.63 8.41
C THR A 323 2.74 10.83 9.53
N LEU A 324 3.01 9.52 9.63
CA LEU A 324 2.39 8.66 10.64
C LEU A 324 3.10 8.75 11.97
N ASP A 325 2.36 9.01 13.04
CA ASP A 325 2.82 8.79 14.41
C ASP A 325 2.24 7.49 14.96
N ILE A 326 3.03 6.75 15.74
CA ILE A 326 2.68 5.41 16.22
C ILE A 326 3.08 5.31 17.69
N SER A 327 2.15 4.91 18.54
CA SER A 327 2.34 4.80 19.99
C SER A 327 1.68 3.57 20.58
N SER A 328 2.24 3.06 21.68
CA SER A 328 1.65 2.00 22.49
C SER A 328 0.61 2.56 23.46
N ASN A 329 -0.50 1.84 23.67
CA ASN A 329 -1.54 2.17 24.65
C ASN A 329 -1.37 1.45 26.00
N ASP A 330 -0.24 0.76 26.24
CA ASP A 330 0.06 0.01 27.47
C ASP A 330 -0.92 -1.13 27.84
N ASN A 331 -1.85 -1.46 26.95
CA ASN A 331 -2.85 -2.52 27.11
C ASN A 331 -2.72 -3.62 26.03
N GLY A 332 -1.67 -3.57 25.22
CA GLY A 332 -1.46 -4.47 24.09
C GLY A 332 -2.04 -3.97 22.75
N THR A 333 -2.64 -2.78 22.72
CA THR A 333 -3.07 -2.11 21.49
C THR A 333 -2.15 -0.95 21.16
N PHE A 334 -2.17 -0.52 19.91
CA PHE A 334 -1.37 0.59 19.40
C PHE A 334 -2.27 1.65 18.78
N THR A 335 -1.84 2.91 18.82
CA THR A 335 -2.53 4.01 18.17
C THR A 335 -1.66 4.54 17.06
N VAL A 336 -2.22 4.61 15.84
CA VAL A 336 -1.59 5.19 14.66
C VAL A 336 -2.35 6.46 14.29
N THR A 337 -1.63 7.57 14.11
CA THR A 337 -2.27 8.85 13.76
C THR A 337 -1.59 9.55 12.60
N SER A 338 -2.38 10.26 11.81
CA SER A 338 -1.91 11.23 10.81
C SER A 338 -2.89 12.42 10.74
N GLU A 339 -2.86 13.24 9.68
CA GLU A 339 -3.80 14.37 9.53
C GLU A 339 -5.27 13.90 9.47
N ASP A 340 -5.53 12.80 8.77
CA ASP A 340 -6.88 12.30 8.46
C ASP A 340 -7.18 10.91 9.06
N ILE A 341 -6.26 10.36 9.86
CA ILE A 341 -6.33 8.98 10.38
C ILE A 341 -6.10 8.98 11.89
N GLU A 342 -6.93 8.23 12.63
CA GLU A 342 -6.71 7.87 14.03
C GLU A 342 -7.13 6.41 14.26
N ASP A 343 -6.19 5.48 14.06
CA ASP A 343 -6.47 4.05 14.09
C ASP A 343 -6.00 3.42 15.39
N ILE A 344 -6.81 2.51 15.93
CA ILE A 344 -6.43 1.62 17.02
C ILE A 344 -6.17 0.23 16.45
N LEU A 345 -4.95 -0.26 16.64
CA LEU A 345 -4.53 -1.60 16.22
C LEU A 345 -4.55 -2.56 17.41
N ASP A 346 -5.23 -3.69 17.26
CA ASP A 346 -5.23 -4.81 18.21
C ASP A 346 -4.87 -6.09 17.47
N SER A 347 -3.89 -6.83 17.99
CA SER A 347 -3.44 -8.10 17.40
C SER A 347 -3.00 -7.93 15.94
N ILE A 348 -2.22 -6.87 15.67
CA ILE A 348 -1.56 -6.60 14.39
C ILE A 348 -0.05 -6.70 14.61
N GLU A 349 0.63 -7.48 13.77
CA GLU A 349 2.07 -7.70 13.88
C GLU A 349 2.86 -6.73 13.01
N LEU A 350 2.33 -6.36 11.84
CA LEU A 350 3.04 -5.62 10.80
C LEU A 350 2.31 -4.33 10.42
N ILE A 351 3.11 -3.32 10.06
CA ILE A 351 2.69 -2.09 9.42
C ILE A 351 3.34 -2.08 8.04
N SER A 352 2.52 -2.02 7.00
CA SER A 352 2.96 -2.09 5.62
C SER A 352 2.93 -0.71 4.95
N PHE A 353 4.05 -0.36 4.30
CA PHE A 353 4.24 0.87 3.54
C PHE A 353 4.60 0.54 2.08
N ASP A 354 4.64 1.56 1.22
CA ASP A 354 4.98 1.43 -0.20
C ASP A 354 6.38 0.84 -0.45
N ASP A 355 7.30 1.02 0.50
CA ASP A 355 8.71 0.65 0.40
C ASP A 355 9.07 -0.56 1.27
N GLY A 356 8.09 -1.19 1.91
CA GLY A 356 8.22 -2.42 2.68
C GLY A 356 7.57 -2.37 4.06
N ASP A 357 7.81 -3.42 4.84
CA ASP A 357 7.10 -3.67 6.09
C ASP A 357 7.94 -3.34 7.33
N MET A 358 7.24 -3.05 8.42
CA MET A 358 7.82 -2.84 9.74
C MET A 358 6.96 -3.55 10.79
N SER A 359 7.56 -4.29 11.74
CA SER A 359 6.75 -4.79 12.86
C SER A 359 6.23 -3.65 13.72
N VAL A 360 4.99 -3.72 14.21
CA VAL A 360 4.37 -2.65 15.01
C VAL A 360 5.22 -2.28 16.24
N ASP A 361 5.72 -3.28 16.97
CA ASP A 361 6.60 -3.08 18.13
C ASP A 361 7.85 -2.26 17.76
N TYR A 362 8.44 -2.55 16.61
CA TYR A 362 9.63 -1.86 16.13
C TYR A 362 9.33 -0.43 15.69
N ALA A 363 8.17 -0.19 15.06
CA ALA A 363 7.74 1.16 14.70
C ALA A 363 7.54 2.05 15.95
N VAL A 364 6.98 1.49 17.02
CA VAL A 364 6.86 2.16 18.33
C VAL A 364 8.25 2.42 18.92
N GLU A 365 9.13 1.42 18.94
CA GLU A 365 10.50 1.58 19.46
C GLU A 365 11.27 2.69 18.72
N VAL A 366 11.11 2.80 17.40
CA VAL A 366 11.68 3.89 16.60
C VAL A 366 11.14 5.24 17.09
N ARG A 367 9.82 5.39 17.26
CA ARG A 367 9.19 6.64 17.72
C ARG A 367 9.61 7.02 19.15
N GLU A 368 9.64 6.05 20.08
CA GLU A 368 10.13 6.26 21.45
C GLU A 368 11.61 6.70 21.47
N ASN A 369 12.46 6.06 20.67
CA ASN A 369 13.87 6.40 20.57
C ASN A 369 14.09 7.79 19.96
N GLN A 370 13.30 8.17 18.95
CA GLN A 370 13.35 9.52 18.39
C GLN A 370 13.01 10.59 19.44
N GLU A 371 11.98 10.35 20.25
CA GLU A 371 11.59 11.26 21.34
C GLU A 371 12.71 11.39 22.38
N GLU A 372 13.27 10.27 22.82
CA GLU A 372 14.39 10.25 23.78
C GLU A 372 15.62 10.99 23.23
N PHE A 373 15.99 10.77 21.97
CA PHE A 373 17.11 11.50 21.38
C PHE A 373 16.82 12.99 21.21
N ALA A 374 15.61 13.37 20.79
CA ALA A 374 15.20 14.78 20.74
C ALA A 374 15.33 15.44 22.13
N ARG A 375 14.92 14.72 23.20
CA ARG A 375 15.12 15.16 24.59
C ARG A 375 16.60 15.29 24.93
N PHE A 376 17.47 14.36 24.52
CA PHE A 376 18.92 14.45 24.79
C PHE A 376 19.59 15.62 24.07
N TYR A 377 19.26 15.82 22.79
CA TYR A 377 19.74 16.97 22.01
C TYR A 377 19.31 18.27 22.66
N ASN A 378 18.05 18.39 23.06
CA ASN A 378 17.55 19.59 23.73
C ASN A 378 18.25 19.78 25.08
N ALA A 379 18.40 18.69 25.85
CA ALA A 379 19.02 18.70 27.16
C ALA A 379 20.52 19.07 27.16
N LEU A 380 21.28 18.59 26.18
CA LEU A 380 22.73 18.78 26.11
C LEU A 380 23.12 19.99 25.26
N PHE A 381 22.39 20.27 24.19
CA PHE A 381 22.78 21.25 23.18
C PHE A 381 21.77 22.41 23.03
N GLN A 382 20.65 22.38 23.76
CA GLN A 382 19.58 23.40 23.70
C GLN A 382 19.05 23.60 22.26
N ARG A 383 19.01 22.52 21.49
CA ARG A 383 18.48 22.47 20.13
C ARG A 383 17.92 21.07 19.86
N LEU A 384 17.09 20.94 18.85
CA LEU A 384 16.65 19.65 18.31
C LEU A 384 17.70 19.09 17.32
N PRO A 385 17.70 17.77 17.08
CA PRO A 385 18.55 17.17 16.06
C PRO A 385 18.11 17.54 14.63
N ASP A 386 19.02 17.39 13.68
CA ASP A 386 18.65 17.27 12.27
C ASP A 386 18.32 15.81 11.95
N ASN A 387 17.66 15.57 10.81
CA ASN A 387 17.19 14.22 10.45
C ASN A 387 18.35 13.22 10.32
N GLU A 388 19.48 13.62 9.72
CA GLU A 388 20.65 12.74 9.57
C GLU A 388 21.22 12.29 10.92
N GLY A 389 21.37 13.22 11.87
CA GLY A 389 21.82 12.90 13.22
C GLY A 389 20.83 12.03 13.99
N LEU A 390 19.53 12.33 13.90
CA LEU A 390 18.50 11.54 14.57
C LEU A 390 18.45 10.10 14.05
N SER A 391 18.36 9.94 12.73
CA SER A 391 18.29 8.64 12.07
C SER A 391 19.54 7.80 12.33
N TYR A 392 20.73 8.40 12.36
CA TYR A 392 21.96 7.69 12.73
C TYR A 392 21.88 7.08 14.14
N TRP A 393 21.50 7.89 15.13
CA TRP A 393 21.51 7.45 16.54
C TRP A 393 20.41 6.45 16.86
N VAL A 394 19.22 6.62 16.30
CA VAL A 394 18.13 5.66 16.43
C VAL A 394 18.52 4.34 15.74
N ASN A 395 19.06 4.38 14.51
CA ASN A 395 19.52 3.15 13.85
C ASN A 395 20.69 2.48 14.60
N ASP A 396 21.63 3.22 15.23
CA ASP A 396 22.75 2.64 16.01
C ASP A 396 22.29 1.91 17.28
N LEU A 397 21.17 2.33 17.89
CA LEU A 397 20.57 1.61 19.03
C LEU A 397 20.14 0.20 18.65
N ILE A 398 19.65 0.05 17.43
CA ILE A 398 18.95 -1.15 16.94
C ILE A 398 19.93 -2.03 16.15
N ASP A 399 20.72 -1.45 15.24
CA ASP A 399 21.73 -2.14 14.45
C ASP A 399 23.14 -1.97 15.06
N THR A 400 23.49 -2.96 15.89
CA THR A 400 24.81 -3.03 16.55
C THR A 400 26.01 -3.11 15.59
N SER A 401 25.79 -3.25 14.28
CA SER A 401 26.86 -3.24 13.26
C SER A 401 27.35 -1.84 12.91
N LEU A 402 26.59 -0.78 13.25
CA LEU A 402 26.92 0.62 12.96
C LEU A 402 28.02 1.21 13.86
N GLY A 403 28.31 0.57 15.00
CA GLY A 403 29.55 0.77 15.76
C GLY A 403 29.71 2.12 16.45
N GLY A 404 28.62 2.88 16.66
CA GLY A 404 28.58 4.18 17.34
C GLY A 404 28.72 4.08 18.87
N GLY A 405 28.69 2.87 19.43
CA GLY A 405 28.88 2.61 20.86
C GLY A 405 27.60 2.71 21.69
N GLY A 406 26.45 2.92 21.05
CA GLY A 406 25.15 3.07 21.69
C GLY A 406 24.28 1.82 21.56
N ASN A 407 24.64 0.67 22.13
CA ASN A 407 23.73 -0.49 22.17
C ASN A 407 22.61 -0.33 23.23
N THR A 408 22.51 0.84 23.84
CA THR A 408 21.54 1.24 24.86
C THR A 408 21.38 2.75 24.82
N ILE A 409 20.20 3.25 25.16
CA ILE A 409 19.92 4.70 25.33
C ILE A 409 20.96 5.38 26.24
N GLN A 410 21.35 4.71 27.33
CA GLN A 410 22.38 5.19 28.24
C GLN A 410 23.76 5.31 27.59
N GLY A 411 24.16 4.31 26.79
CA GLY A 411 25.41 4.32 26.05
C GLY A 411 25.45 5.43 25.00
N ALA A 412 24.33 5.63 24.29
CA ALA A 412 24.20 6.72 23.33
C ALA A 412 24.30 8.09 24.02
N ALA A 413 23.58 8.30 25.13
CA ALA A 413 23.71 9.53 25.94
C ALA A 413 25.14 9.76 26.46
N GLN A 414 25.86 8.70 26.84
CA GLN A 414 27.27 8.79 27.21
C GLN A 414 28.13 9.24 26.01
N ALA A 415 27.90 8.67 24.83
CA ALA A 415 28.60 9.04 23.61
C ALA A 415 28.36 10.51 23.22
N PHE A 416 27.18 11.06 23.49
CA PHE A 416 26.92 12.49 23.32
C PHE A 416 27.79 13.35 24.24
N ALA A 417 27.91 12.98 25.52
CA ALA A 417 28.77 13.68 26.47
C ALA A 417 30.27 13.60 26.12
N ASP A 418 30.65 12.57 25.35
CA ASP A 418 32.02 12.37 24.87
C ASP A 418 32.23 12.88 23.42
N SER A 419 31.17 13.36 22.77
CA SER A 419 31.17 13.77 21.35
C SER A 419 32.05 14.99 21.10
N HIS A 420 32.49 15.14 19.85
CA HIS A 420 33.23 16.32 19.43
C HIS A 420 32.40 17.60 19.59
N GLU A 421 31.10 17.55 19.28
CA GLU A 421 30.19 18.69 19.44
C GLU A 421 30.09 19.13 20.90
N PHE A 422 29.94 18.20 21.85
CA PHE A 422 29.93 18.51 23.28
C PHE A 422 31.25 19.16 23.73
N GLN A 423 32.38 18.60 23.28
CA GLN A 423 33.70 19.13 23.59
C GLN A 423 33.94 20.53 22.99
N GLU A 424 33.41 20.82 21.81
CA GLU A 424 33.49 22.17 21.21
C GLU A 424 32.65 23.19 21.98
N LEU A 425 31.47 22.80 22.47
CA LEU A 425 30.56 23.68 23.21
C LEU A 425 31.02 23.94 24.64
N TYR A 426 31.50 22.90 25.33
CA TYR A 426 31.76 22.96 26.79
C TYR A 426 33.24 22.77 27.17
N GLY A 427 34.09 22.35 26.23
CA GLY A 427 35.51 22.10 26.44
C GLY A 427 35.86 20.63 26.69
N ASN A 428 37.14 20.30 26.54
CA ASN A 428 37.65 18.91 26.61
C ASN A 428 37.71 18.33 28.04
N ASP A 429 37.63 19.17 29.07
CA ASP A 429 37.92 18.79 30.47
C ASP A 429 36.76 19.13 31.43
N VAL A 430 35.50 19.04 30.98
CA VAL A 430 34.32 19.27 31.83
C VAL A 430 34.33 18.28 32.99
N ASN A 431 34.50 18.77 34.22
CA ASN A 431 34.50 17.93 35.42
C ASN A 431 33.07 17.65 35.89
N ASN A 432 32.89 16.70 36.82
CA ASN A 432 31.56 16.27 37.27
C ASN A 432 30.73 17.42 37.89
N SER A 433 31.36 18.34 38.62
CA SER A 433 30.66 19.51 39.18
C SER A 433 30.18 20.47 38.09
N GLU A 434 30.97 20.67 37.04
CA GLU A 434 30.59 21.48 35.88
C GLU A 434 29.47 20.80 35.09
N PHE A 435 29.58 19.50 34.85
CA PHE A 435 28.57 18.70 34.15
C PHE A 435 27.20 18.75 34.84
N ILE A 436 27.16 18.60 36.17
CA ILE A 436 25.90 18.72 36.93
C ILE A 436 25.27 20.10 36.74
N ASN A 437 26.07 21.16 36.89
CA ASN A 437 25.56 22.51 36.73
C ASN A 437 25.09 22.78 35.30
N LEU A 438 25.78 22.24 34.29
CA LEU A 438 25.36 22.33 32.90
C LEU A 438 24.00 21.68 32.68
N LEU A 439 23.78 20.46 33.17
CA LEU A 439 22.48 19.80 33.05
C LEU A 439 21.38 20.60 33.76
N TYR A 440 21.59 21.06 34.98
CA TYR A 440 20.61 21.93 35.67
C TYR A 440 20.31 23.24 34.90
N GLN A 441 21.33 23.85 34.28
CA GLN A 441 21.16 25.06 33.49
C GLN A 441 20.44 24.80 32.16
N ASN A 442 20.88 23.79 31.40
CA ASN A 442 20.35 23.53 30.07
C ASN A 442 18.95 22.90 30.13
N ILE A 443 18.73 22.00 31.07
CA ILE A 443 17.52 21.17 31.16
C ILE A 443 16.46 21.89 32.00
N LEU A 444 16.84 22.36 33.18
CA LEU A 444 15.89 22.90 34.16
C LEU A 444 15.88 24.43 34.20
N ASN A 445 16.70 25.10 33.38
CA ASN A 445 16.86 26.57 33.35
C ASN A 445 17.07 27.19 34.74
N ARG A 446 17.76 26.48 35.64
CA ARG A 446 17.98 26.92 37.03
C ARG A 446 19.26 26.38 37.60
N GLN A 447 19.71 27.00 38.69
CA GLN A 447 20.86 26.49 39.43
C GLN A 447 20.43 25.27 40.25
N ALA A 448 21.34 24.31 40.42
CA ALA A 448 21.11 23.15 41.25
C ALA A 448 20.83 23.58 42.70
N ASP A 449 19.77 23.05 43.31
CA ASP A 449 19.60 23.17 44.75
C ASP A 449 20.63 22.27 45.47
N THR A 450 20.91 22.57 46.74
CA THR A 450 21.94 21.86 47.50
C THR A 450 21.63 20.37 47.67
N GLY A 451 20.37 19.97 47.68
CA GLY A 451 19.98 18.57 47.80
C GLY A 451 20.27 17.80 46.52
N GLY A 452 19.71 18.28 45.40
CA GLY A 452 19.87 17.67 44.09
C GLY A 452 21.33 17.65 43.62
N TYR A 453 22.07 18.75 43.81
CA TYR A 453 23.49 18.82 43.49
C TYR A 453 24.31 17.73 44.21
N ASN A 454 24.10 17.57 45.52
CA ASN A 454 24.84 16.60 46.31
C ASN A 454 24.45 15.16 45.99
N TYR A 455 23.19 14.90 45.63
CA TYR A 455 22.75 13.59 45.16
C TYR A 455 23.53 13.20 43.90
N TRP A 456 23.49 14.04 42.87
CA TRP A 456 24.13 13.75 41.60
C TRP A 456 25.65 13.67 41.67
N LEU A 457 26.29 14.50 42.51
CA LEU A 457 27.74 14.43 42.73
C LEU A 457 28.17 13.10 43.37
N ASN A 458 27.35 12.53 44.25
CA ASN A 458 27.61 11.22 44.83
C ASN A 458 27.38 10.09 43.81
N GLU A 459 26.27 10.14 43.07
CA GLU A 459 25.95 9.13 42.04
C GLU A 459 27.06 9.06 41.00
N ILE A 460 27.36 10.17 40.31
CA ILE A 460 28.39 10.21 39.26
C ILE A 460 29.80 9.91 39.80
N GLY A 461 30.08 10.28 41.05
CA GLY A 461 31.36 9.97 41.70
C GLY A 461 31.54 8.48 42.01
N SER A 462 30.44 7.72 42.08
CA SER A 462 30.44 6.29 42.36
C SER A 462 30.35 5.42 41.10
N THR A 463 29.62 5.88 40.07
CA THR A 463 29.35 5.13 38.85
C THR A 463 30.19 5.57 37.65
N ASN A 464 30.66 6.83 37.64
CA ASN A 464 31.23 7.50 36.47
C ASN A 464 30.33 7.43 35.23
N ASP A 465 29.02 7.42 35.45
CA ASP A 465 27.99 7.22 34.44
C ASP A 465 27.31 8.54 34.09
N ARG A 466 27.84 9.26 33.09
CA ARG A 466 27.23 10.51 32.61
C ARG A 466 26.00 10.23 31.76
N GLY A 467 26.02 9.16 30.96
CA GLY A 467 24.88 8.73 30.16
C GLY A 467 23.63 8.51 31.00
N GLY A 468 23.73 7.74 32.09
CA GLY A 468 22.60 7.49 32.98
C GLY A 468 22.12 8.75 33.68
N MET A 469 23.02 9.68 33.99
CA MET A 469 22.64 11.00 34.52
C MET A 469 21.85 11.82 33.48
N ILE A 470 22.28 11.86 32.22
CA ILE A 470 21.57 12.57 31.14
C ILE A 470 20.16 12.02 30.99
N VAL A 471 20.02 10.70 30.85
CA VAL A 471 18.72 10.02 30.69
C VAL A 471 17.78 10.39 31.84
N ASN A 472 18.27 10.34 33.09
CA ASN A 472 17.45 10.69 34.25
C ASN A 472 16.98 12.16 34.27
N PHE A 473 17.79 13.09 33.78
CA PHE A 473 17.38 14.50 33.70
C PHE A 473 16.41 14.74 32.53
N ALA A 474 16.70 14.16 31.37
CA ALA A 474 15.85 14.23 30.18
C ALA A 474 14.46 13.64 30.44
N ASN A 475 14.36 12.63 31.31
CA ASN A 475 13.10 12.01 31.70
C ASN A 475 12.54 12.53 33.03
N SER A 476 13.05 13.66 33.52
CA SER A 476 12.44 14.33 34.68
C SER A 476 11.14 15.00 34.30
N GLU A 477 10.12 14.90 35.16
CA GLU A 477 8.82 15.55 34.97
C GLU A 477 8.95 17.06 34.73
N GLU A 478 9.91 17.72 35.38
CA GLU A 478 10.18 19.15 35.18
C GLU A 478 10.67 19.44 33.75
N PHE A 479 11.51 18.59 33.16
CA PHE A 479 12.00 18.78 31.80
C PHE A 479 10.92 18.50 30.77
N ILE A 480 10.27 17.33 30.86
CA ILE A 480 9.23 16.90 29.93
C ILE A 480 8.16 18.00 29.83
N ASN A 481 7.63 18.49 30.95
CA ASN A 481 6.62 19.55 30.95
C ASN A 481 7.07 20.86 30.26
N ASN A 482 8.37 21.13 30.19
CA ASN A 482 8.92 22.34 29.56
C ASN A 482 9.22 22.16 28.07
N THR A 483 9.49 20.93 27.60
CA THR A 483 9.97 20.65 26.23
C THR A 483 9.02 19.80 25.39
N GLU A 484 8.06 19.11 26.00
CA GLU A 484 7.13 18.18 25.34
C GLU A 484 6.43 18.80 24.13
N ASN A 485 5.89 20.02 24.24
CA ASN A 485 5.24 20.66 23.09
C ASN A 485 6.20 20.93 21.92
N GLU A 486 7.44 21.32 22.20
CA GLU A 486 8.45 21.59 21.16
C GLU A 486 8.90 20.27 20.50
N ILE A 487 9.09 19.22 21.30
CA ILE A 487 9.51 17.90 20.83
C ILE A 487 8.40 17.23 20.02
N ASN A 488 7.16 17.24 20.51
CA ASN A 488 6.02 16.66 19.79
C ASN A 488 5.79 17.36 18.45
N GLN A 489 5.89 18.69 18.42
CA GLN A 489 5.79 19.44 17.16
C GLN A 489 6.93 19.09 16.20
N TYR A 490 8.13 18.86 16.71
CA TYR A 490 9.27 18.43 15.89
C TYR A 490 9.07 17.02 15.33
N LEU A 491 8.63 16.05 16.15
CA LEU A 491 8.45 14.67 15.74
C LEU A 491 7.37 14.49 14.67
N GLN A 492 6.35 15.36 14.64
CA GLN A 492 5.37 15.42 13.56
C GLN A 492 6.00 15.73 12.20
N GLU A 493 7.19 16.35 12.17
CA GLU A 493 7.94 16.67 10.96
C GLU A 493 9.05 15.62 10.67
N VAL A 494 9.25 14.64 11.57
CA VAL A 494 10.26 13.58 11.42
C VAL A 494 9.64 12.35 10.76
N PRO A 495 10.00 12.03 9.52
CA PRO A 495 9.44 10.89 8.80
C PRO A 495 10.01 9.56 9.31
N LEU A 496 9.30 8.46 9.03
CA LEU A 496 9.81 7.11 9.27
C LEU A 496 10.66 6.55 8.12
N ASP A 497 10.74 7.21 6.95
CA ASP A 497 11.41 6.67 5.75
C ASP A 497 12.91 6.36 5.90
N ASP A 498 13.62 7.07 6.76
CA ASP A 498 15.05 6.86 7.00
C ASP A 498 15.41 5.62 7.85
N TYR A 499 14.39 4.84 8.29
CA TYR A 499 14.57 3.69 9.17
C TYR A 499 14.49 2.35 8.43
N ILE A 500 15.26 1.38 8.93
CA ILE A 500 15.36 0.04 8.34
C ILE A 500 13.99 -0.65 8.35
N LEU A 501 13.54 -1.10 7.17
CA LEU A 501 12.40 -2.00 7.02
C LEU A 501 12.88 -3.46 7.06
N ILE A 502 11.98 -4.39 7.39
CA ILE A 502 12.31 -5.81 7.61
C ILE A 502 12.05 -6.71 6.39
#